data_AF-A0A8D8CM05-F1
#
_entry.id   AF-A0A8D8CM05-F1
#
_cell.length_a   1.000
_cell.length_b   1.000
_cell.length_c   1.000
_cell.angle_alpha   90.00
_cell.angle_beta   90.00
_cell.angle_gamma   90.00
#
_symmetry.space_group_name_H-M   'P 1'
#
loop_
_entity.id
_entity.type
_entity.pdbx_description
1 polymer ?
#
loop_
_entity_poly.entity_id
_entity_poly.type
_entity_poly.pdbx_seq_one_letter_code
_entity_poly.pdbx_strand_id
1 'polypeptide(L)'
;MDGSSSTTTTTTTTTTIPSTSTVANEIFSAISQNQIPPVAKNDATLLPPAAECYCEPEVEGPLTDERELARETRRRLKEERQRKKERKRHRKAKLEKECLSERMNCFSHDANHWRTAPLWDDKPFCFCMNANNNTYSCLRTINQTHNFLYCEFTTGLVTYYNLRIDPFETQNRES
;
A
#
# COMPACT_ATOMS: atom_id res chain seq x y z
N MET A 1 -0.94 -51.55 -18.50
CA MET A 1 0.16 -52.21 -17.77
C MET A 1 1.40 -51.38 -18.10
N ASP A 2 1.89 -50.45 -17.30
CA ASP A 2 1.69 -50.19 -15.87
C ASP A 2 1.81 -48.68 -15.60
N GLY A 3 0.95 -48.21 -14.69
CA GLY A 3 1.05 -46.88 -14.10
C GLY A 3 2.06 -46.88 -12.96
N SER A 4 2.64 -45.72 -12.69
CA SER A 4 3.36 -45.48 -11.44
C SER A 4 2.97 -44.10 -10.93
N SER A 5 2.09 -44.15 -9.94
CA SER A 5 1.55 -43.04 -9.16
C SER A 5 2.57 -42.72 -8.06
N SER A 6 3.05 -41.47 -8.01
CA SER A 6 3.90 -40.99 -6.92
C SER A 6 3.06 -40.12 -5.98
N THR A 7 2.60 -40.74 -4.90
CA THR A 7 1.87 -40.10 -3.80
C THR A 7 2.84 -39.22 -3.00
N THR A 8 2.59 -37.92 -2.97
CA THR A 8 3.35 -36.99 -2.12
C THR A 8 2.50 -36.61 -0.92
N THR A 9 2.91 -37.10 0.26
CA THR A 9 2.30 -36.84 1.56
C THR A 9 2.78 -35.48 2.05
N THR A 10 1.89 -34.49 2.14
CA THR A 10 2.21 -33.20 2.77
C THR A 10 1.43 -33.08 4.08
N THR A 11 2.18 -33.13 5.17
CA THR A 11 1.77 -33.07 6.57
C THR A 11 1.09 -31.75 6.91
N THR A 12 -0.13 -31.83 7.45
CA THR A 12 -0.89 -30.72 8.02
C THR A 12 -0.25 -30.28 9.32
N THR A 13 0.30 -29.06 9.38
CA THR A 13 0.73 -28.44 10.64
C THR A 13 -0.45 -27.72 11.28
N THR A 14 -0.96 -28.29 12.38
CA THR A 14 -1.95 -27.69 13.26
C THR A 14 -1.27 -26.67 14.17
N THR A 15 -1.58 -25.38 14.01
CA THR A 15 -1.12 -24.33 14.92
C THR A 15 -2.08 -24.22 16.11
N THR A 16 -1.63 -24.70 17.25
CA THR A 16 -2.33 -24.61 18.54
C THR A 16 -2.25 -23.18 19.09
N ILE A 17 -3.40 -22.59 19.40
CA ILE A 17 -3.54 -21.28 20.06
C ILE A 17 -3.37 -21.48 21.57
N PRO A 18 -2.42 -20.81 22.26
CA PRO A 18 -2.40 -20.80 23.71
C PRO A 18 -3.38 -19.73 24.22
N SER A 19 -4.39 -20.20 24.94
CA SER A 19 -5.29 -19.41 25.78
C SER A 19 -4.55 -18.92 27.03
N THR A 20 -4.27 -17.62 27.13
CA THR A 20 -3.74 -17.00 28.36
C THR A 20 -4.83 -16.16 29.02
N SER A 21 -5.63 -16.81 29.86
CA SER A 21 -6.65 -16.20 30.71
C SER A 21 -6.14 -16.04 32.14
N THR A 22 -5.11 -15.20 32.40
CA THR A 22 -4.73 -14.88 33.80
C THR A 22 -3.90 -13.59 33.98
N VAL A 23 -4.14 -12.52 33.21
CA VAL A 23 -3.44 -11.22 33.46
C VAL A 23 -4.38 -10.01 33.45
N ALA A 24 -5.70 -10.23 33.55
CA ALA A 24 -6.69 -9.15 33.49
C ALA A 24 -7.25 -8.69 34.85
N ASN A 25 -6.84 -9.30 35.98
CA ASN A 25 -7.50 -9.07 37.28
C ASN A 25 -6.62 -8.41 38.37
N GLU A 26 -5.45 -7.86 38.03
CA GLU A 26 -4.57 -7.17 39.00
C GLU A 26 -4.60 -5.63 38.87
N ILE A 27 -5.58 -5.07 38.13
CA ILE A 27 -5.68 -3.60 37.92
C ILE A 27 -6.95 -3.00 38.57
N PHE A 28 -7.79 -3.80 39.22
CA PHE A 28 -9.09 -3.33 39.74
C PHE A 28 -9.30 -3.50 41.25
N SER A 29 -8.30 -3.23 42.10
CA SER A 29 -8.53 -3.17 43.56
C SER A 29 -7.79 -2.07 44.31
N ALA A 30 -7.29 -1.04 43.61
CA ALA A 30 -6.67 0.13 44.24
C ALA A 30 -7.62 1.34 44.40
N ILE A 31 -8.95 1.12 44.46
CA ILE A 31 -9.94 2.16 44.73
C ILE A 31 -10.92 1.65 45.78
N SER A 32 -10.48 1.52 47.03
CA SER A 32 -11.37 1.63 48.22
C SER A 32 -10.58 1.42 49.51
N GLN A 33 -9.69 2.34 49.88
CA GLN A 33 -9.31 2.55 51.29
C GLN A 33 -8.98 4.04 51.50
N ASN A 34 -10.02 4.87 51.59
CA ASN A 34 -9.94 6.17 52.24
C ASN A 34 -9.76 5.95 53.75
N GLN A 35 -8.53 5.82 54.23
CA GLN A 35 -8.21 5.97 55.65
C GLN A 35 -7.05 6.96 55.82
N ILE A 36 -7.40 8.10 56.41
CA ILE A 36 -6.47 9.13 56.87
C ILE A 36 -5.93 8.67 58.23
N PRO A 37 -4.61 8.57 58.46
CA PRO A 37 -4.07 8.28 59.79
C PRO A 37 -4.32 9.47 60.74
N PRO A 38 -4.56 9.24 62.04
CA PRO A 38 -4.89 10.29 62.98
C PRO A 38 -3.69 11.20 63.23
N VAL A 39 -3.88 12.50 63.00
CA VAL A 39 -2.91 13.55 63.35
C VAL A 39 -2.76 13.58 64.87
N ALA A 40 -1.54 13.29 65.34
CA ALA A 40 -1.17 13.48 66.74
C ALA A 40 -1.29 14.96 67.12
N LYS A 41 -2.04 15.24 68.20
CA LYS A 41 -2.23 16.57 68.77
C LYS A 41 -0.98 16.98 69.54
N ASN A 42 -0.08 17.76 68.94
CA ASN A 42 0.98 18.42 69.69
C ASN A 42 0.98 19.92 69.40
N ASP A 43 0.52 20.62 70.43
CA ASP A 43 0.93 21.92 70.96
C ASP A 43 0.96 23.17 70.08
N ALA A 44 0.28 24.20 70.59
CA ALA A 44 0.22 25.52 70.04
C ALA A 44 1.47 26.30 70.47
N THR A 45 2.42 26.52 69.55
CA THR A 45 3.22 27.75 69.40
C THR A 45 4.16 27.54 68.21
N LEU A 46 4.28 28.57 67.36
CA LEU A 46 5.03 28.69 66.10
C LEU A 46 4.13 28.64 64.87
N LEU A 47 3.57 29.81 64.54
CA LEU A 47 3.13 30.13 63.18
C LEU A 47 4.27 29.76 62.22
N PRO A 48 4.03 28.94 61.17
CA PRO A 48 5.02 28.83 60.11
C PRO A 48 5.19 30.22 59.49
N PRO A 49 6.42 30.67 59.18
CA PRO A 49 6.60 31.88 58.39
C PRO A 49 5.81 31.71 57.09
N ALA A 50 5.19 32.80 56.63
CA ALA A 50 4.32 32.84 55.46
C ALA A 50 4.87 31.92 54.37
N ALA A 51 4.04 31.00 53.85
CA ALA A 51 4.45 30.08 52.81
C ALA A 51 5.02 30.88 51.64
N GLU A 52 6.35 30.91 51.56
CA GLU A 52 7.07 31.61 50.52
C GLU A 52 6.85 30.80 49.26
N CYS A 53 6.06 31.36 48.34
CA CYS A 53 5.73 30.69 47.10
C CYS A 53 7.01 30.59 46.27
N TYR A 54 7.66 29.43 46.31
CA TYR A 54 8.81 29.16 45.45
C TYR A 54 8.28 28.86 44.05
N CYS A 55 8.22 29.88 43.20
CA CYS A 55 8.11 29.65 41.78
C CYS A 55 9.41 28.96 41.36
N GLU A 56 9.35 27.67 41.05
CA GLU A 56 10.45 27.00 40.36
C GLU A 56 10.73 27.82 39.10
N PRO A 57 11.95 28.34 38.92
CA PRO A 57 12.25 29.16 37.76
C PRO A 57 11.92 28.32 36.54
N GLU A 58 11.02 28.81 35.69
CA GLU A 58 10.75 28.21 34.39
C GLU A 58 12.11 28.10 33.70
N VAL A 59 12.66 26.90 33.68
CA VAL A 59 13.86 26.62 32.91
C VAL A 59 13.42 26.90 31.48
N GLU A 60 13.80 28.07 30.96
CA GLU A 60 13.74 28.40 29.54
C GLU A 60 14.70 27.46 28.80
N GLY A 61 14.37 26.16 28.81
CA GLY A 61 15.02 25.15 28.03
C GLY A 61 14.49 25.20 26.59
N PRO A 62 15.25 24.69 25.61
CA PRO A 62 14.99 24.82 24.17
C PRO A 62 13.80 23.99 23.65
N LEU A 63 12.72 23.87 24.43
CA LEU A 63 11.48 23.16 24.12
C LEU A 63 10.78 23.70 22.87
N THR A 64 11.02 24.97 22.52
CA THR A 64 10.52 25.58 21.28
C THR A 64 11.17 24.94 20.05
N ASP A 65 12.48 24.74 20.08
CA ASP A 65 13.27 24.26 18.94
C ASP A 65 13.01 22.77 18.66
N GLU A 66 12.86 21.95 19.69
CA GLU A 66 12.51 20.53 19.51
C GLU A 66 11.08 20.36 18.97
N ARG A 67 10.13 21.17 19.46
CA ARG A 67 8.75 21.17 18.97
C ARG A 67 8.66 21.69 17.55
N GLU A 68 9.49 22.66 17.18
CA GLU A 68 9.59 23.18 15.82
C GLU A 68 10.24 22.15 14.88
N LEU A 69 11.32 21.50 15.29
CA LEU A 69 11.96 20.41 14.55
C LEU A 69 11.01 19.22 14.36
N ALA A 70 10.23 18.86 15.37
CA ALA A 70 9.20 17.83 15.27
C ALA A 70 8.06 18.22 14.30
N ARG A 71 7.68 19.50 14.22
CA ARG A 71 6.71 20.00 13.23
C ARG A 71 7.30 19.96 11.81
N GLU A 72 8.54 20.38 11.65
CA GLU A 72 9.26 20.40 10.37
C GLU A 72 9.45 19.00 9.80
N THR A 73 9.90 18.05 10.63
CA THR A 73 10.04 16.63 10.24
C THR A 73 8.69 16.02 9.83
N ARG A 74 7.61 16.31 10.58
CA ARG A 74 6.24 15.91 10.20
C ARG A 74 5.80 16.54 8.87
N ARG A 75 6.17 17.79 8.59
CA ARG A 75 5.88 18.48 7.31
C ARG A 75 6.60 17.80 6.15
N ARG A 76 7.92 17.59 6.28
CA ARG A 76 8.74 16.91 5.26
C ARG A 76 8.25 15.50 4.94
N LEU A 77 7.88 14.72 5.96
CA LEU A 77 7.30 13.38 5.77
C LEU A 77 5.95 13.40 5.02
N LYS A 78 5.11 14.42 5.25
CA LYS A 78 3.84 14.59 4.53
C LYS A 78 4.09 14.97 3.07
N GLU A 79 5.00 15.89 2.81
CA GLU A 79 5.40 16.32 1.46
C GLU A 79 6.01 15.16 0.67
N GLU A 80 6.88 14.36 1.27
CA GLU A 80 7.46 13.18 0.61
C GLU A 80 6.39 12.15 0.24
N ARG A 81 5.45 11.88 1.16
CA ARG A 81 4.29 11.02 0.88
C ARG A 81 3.42 11.56 -0.24
N GLN A 82 3.20 12.88 -0.30
CA GLN A 82 2.44 13.53 -1.37
C GLN A 82 3.17 13.41 -2.71
N ARG A 83 4.47 13.70 -2.76
CA ARG A 83 5.31 13.55 -3.97
C ARG A 83 5.32 12.11 -4.49
N LYS A 84 5.36 11.11 -3.60
CA LYS A 84 5.26 9.69 -3.97
C LYS A 84 3.89 9.35 -4.55
N LYS A 85 2.80 9.88 -3.98
CA LYS A 85 1.43 9.71 -4.51
C LYS A 85 1.27 10.38 -5.88
N GLU A 86 1.83 11.57 -6.06
CA GLU A 86 1.80 12.30 -7.33
C GLU A 86 2.54 11.55 -8.44
N ARG A 87 3.76 11.06 -8.18
CA ARG A 87 4.51 10.22 -9.13
C ARG A 87 3.72 8.99 -9.58
N LYS A 88 3.05 8.32 -8.63
CA LYS A 88 2.18 7.17 -8.93
C LYS A 88 0.98 7.58 -9.80
N ARG A 89 0.35 8.71 -9.50
CA ARG A 89 -0.78 9.26 -10.27
C ARG A 89 -0.36 9.59 -11.69
N HIS A 90 0.78 10.27 -11.87
CA HIS A 90 1.31 10.60 -13.18
C HIS A 90 1.64 9.35 -14.00
N ARG A 91 2.27 8.34 -13.39
CA ARG A 91 2.53 7.05 -14.05
C ARG A 91 1.25 6.34 -14.47
N LYS A 92 0.22 6.33 -13.61
CA LYS A 92 -1.09 5.76 -13.94
C LYS A 92 -1.75 6.51 -15.10
N ALA A 93 -1.77 7.84 -15.05
CA ALA A 93 -2.37 8.66 -16.11
C ALA A 93 -1.66 8.47 -17.47
N LYS A 94 -0.33 8.33 -17.46
CA LYS A 94 0.43 7.99 -18.67
C LYS A 94 0.01 6.63 -19.22
N LEU A 95 -0.05 5.60 -18.38
CA LEU A 95 -0.50 4.27 -18.80
C LEU A 95 -1.95 4.29 -19.30
N GLU A 96 -2.82 5.07 -18.67
CA GLU A 96 -4.23 5.22 -19.07
C GLU A 96 -4.38 5.87 -20.43
N LYS A 97 -3.60 6.92 -20.70
CA LYS A 97 -3.60 7.60 -21.98
C LYS A 97 -2.95 6.76 -23.09
N GLU A 98 -1.83 6.11 -22.78
CA GLU A 98 -0.97 5.47 -23.77
C GLU A 98 -1.20 3.97 -23.92
N CYS A 99 -2.02 3.32 -23.10
CA CYS A 99 -2.08 1.86 -23.09
C CYS A 99 -3.49 1.34 -22.86
N LEU A 100 -4.20 1.85 -21.84
CA LEU A 100 -5.56 1.42 -21.60
C LEU A 100 -6.45 1.77 -22.80
N SER A 101 -7.13 0.74 -23.33
CA SER A 101 -8.26 0.92 -24.23
C SER A 101 -9.54 0.98 -23.40
N GLU A 102 -10.59 1.59 -23.93
CA GLU A 102 -11.81 2.02 -23.21
C GLU A 102 -12.53 0.90 -22.43
N ARG A 103 -12.22 -0.37 -22.71
CA ARG A 103 -12.77 -1.51 -21.98
C ARG A 103 -11.74 -2.46 -21.39
N MET A 104 -10.44 -2.24 -21.59
CA MET A 104 -9.38 -3.23 -21.30
C MET A 104 -8.32 -2.74 -20.31
N ASN A 105 -7.94 -3.62 -19.39
CA ASN A 105 -6.78 -3.42 -18.53
C ASN A 105 -5.52 -3.82 -19.30
N CYS A 106 -4.67 -2.83 -19.60
CA CYS A 106 -3.45 -3.02 -20.37
C CYS A 106 -2.20 -2.75 -19.53
N PHE A 107 -1.15 -3.53 -19.76
CA PHE A 107 0.16 -3.37 -19.17
C PHE A 107 1.17 -2.96 -20.22
N SER A 108 2.05 -2.01 -19.90
CA SER A 108 3.16 -1.64 -20.77
C SER A 108 4.32 -2.63 -20.59
N HIS A 109 4.76 -3.26 -21.67
CA HIS A 109 5.96 -4.09 -21.70
C HIS A 109 7.09 -3.33 -22.38
N ASP A 110 8.25 -3.29 -21.74
CA ASP A 110 9.49 -2.69 -22.21
C ASP A 110 10.63 -3.72 -22.21
N ALA A 111 11.77 -3.37 -22.82
CA ALA A 111 12.95 -4.25 -22.87
C ALA A 111 13.44 -4.69 -21.49
N ASN A 112 13.18 -3.88 -20.45
CA ASN A 112 13.55 -4.15 -19.06
C ASN A 112 12.56 -5.08 -18.32
N HIS A 113 11.46 -5.49 -18.96
CA HIS A 113 10.50 -6.39 -18.35
C HIS A 113 11.06 -7.81 -18.15
N TRP A 114 11.91 -8.25 -19.08
CA TRP A 114 12.38 -9.63 -19.18
C TRP A 114 13.68 -9.80 -18.39
N ARG A 115 13.72 -10.81 -17.52
CA ARG A 115 14.90 -11.11 -16.67
C ARG A 115 15.73 -12.28 -17.21
N THR A 116 15.19 -13.00 -18.19
CA THR A 116 15.76 -14.24 -18.76
C THR A 116 15.70 -14.16 -20.28
N ALA A 117 16.72 -14.70 -20.95
CA ALA A 117 16.77 -14.73 -22.41
C ALA A 117 15.66 -15.63 -23.01
N PRO A 118 15.21 -15.38 -24.26
CA PRO A 118 15.58 -14.25 -25.11
C PRO A 118 15.00 -12.93 -24.58
N LEU A 119 15.84 -11.90 -24.52
CA LEU A 119 15.41 -10.56 -24.10
C LEU A 119 14.64 -9.91 -25.26
N TRP A 120 13.54 -9.24 -24.96
CA TRP A 120 12.83 -8.42 -25.92
C TRP A 120 13.60 -7.11 -26.13
N ASP A 121 14.15 -6.89 -27.33
CA ASP A 121 14.84 -5.67 -27.74
C ASP A 121 13.99 -4.77 -28.67
N ASP A 122 12.81 -5.26 -29.04
CA ASP A 122 11.87 -4.57 -29.90
C ASP A 122 11.13 -3.43 -29.17
N LYS A 123 10.28 -2.72 -29.92
CA LYS A 123 9.52 -1.56 -29.45
C LYS A 123 8.60 -1.94 -28.27
N PRO A 124 8.34 -0.99 -27.34
CA PRO A 124 7.40 -1.23 -26.27
C PRO A 124 5.99 -1.43 -26.84
N PHE A 125 5.27 -2.40 -26.27
CA PHE A 125 3.89 -2.69 -26.64
C PHE A 125 3.04 -2.82 -25.37
N CYS A 126 1.73 -2.74 -25.58
CA CYS A 126 0.72 -2.87 -24.57
C CYS A 126 0.10 -4.25 -24.63
N PHE A 127 0.21 -5.00 -23.55
CA PHE A 127 -0.45 -6.29 -23.41
C PHE A 127 -1.76 -6.10 -22.64
N CYS A 128 -2.87 -6.38 -23.30
CA CYS A 128 -4.21 -6.16 -22.78
C CYS A 128 -4.88 -7.52 -22.56
N MET A 129 -4.88 -8.00 -21.32
CA MET A 129 -5.63 -9.20 -20.95
C MET A 129 -7.02 -8.79 -20.44
N ASN A 130 -8.08 -9.42 -20.95
CA ASN A 130 -9.40 -9.22 -20.38
C ASN A 130 -9.59 -10.06 -19.10
N ALA A 131 -10.09 -9.41 -18.06
CA ALA A 131 -9.98 -9.83 -16.68
C ALA A 131 -11.17 -10.62 -16.13
N ASN A 132 -12.17 -11.00 -16.93
CA ASN A 132 -13.37 -11.63 -16.37
C ASN A 132 -13.45 -13.15 -16.60
N ASN A 133 -12.83 -13.65 -17.66
CA ASN A 133 -12.86 -15.08 -18.03
C ASN A 133 -11.65 -15.55 -18.87
N ASN A 134 -10.62 -14.72 -19.08
CA ASN A 134 -9.46 -15.03 -19.92
C ASN A 134 -9.81 -15.59 -21.32
N THR A 135 -10.91 -15.17 -21.93
CA THR A 135 -11.33 -15.71 -23.25
C THR A 135 -10.61 -15.09 -24.44
N TYR A 136 -9.79 -14.06 -24.23
CA TYR A 136 -8.94 -13.52 -25.27
C TYR A 136 -7.67 -12.89 -24.72
N SER A 137 -6.67 -12.82 -25.59
CA SER A 137 -5.40 -12.16 -25.38
C SER A 137 -5.22 -11.08 -26.44
N CYS A 138 -5.06 -9.83 -26.04
CA CYS A 138 -4.86 -8.73 -26.98
C CYS A 138 -3.46 -8.12 -26.84
N LEU A 139 -2.90 -7.76 -27.98
CA LEU A 139 -1.67 -7.00 -28.15
C LEU A 139 -1.99 -5.68 -28.83
N ARG A 140 -1.62 -4.58 -28.18
CA ARG A 140 -1.79 -3.23 -28.71
C ARG A 140 -0.43 -2.59 -28.90
N THR A 141 -0.16 -2.08 -30.09
CA THR A 141 1.09 -1.37 -30.39
C THR A 141 0.77 0.09 -30.66
N ILE A 142 1.34 0.98 -29.85
CA ILE A 142 1.13 2.43 -29.96
C ILE A 142 2.46 3.10 -30.20
N ASN A 143 2.57 3.74 -31.36
CA ASN A 143 3.73 4.47 -31.81
C ASN A 143 3.25 5.76 -32.51
N GLN A 144 4.16 6.64 -32.93
CA GLN A 144 3.83 7.87 -33.66
C GLN A 144 3.02 7.58 -34.93
N THR A 145 3.33 6.49 -35.63
CA THR A 145 2.69 6.15 -36.91
C THR A 145 1.69 5.00 -36.81
N HIS A 146 1.65 4.26 -35.70
CA HIS A 146 0.89 3.01 -35.59
C HIS A 146 0.07 2.98 -34.30
N ASN A 147 -1.20 2.59 -34.40
CA ASN A 147 -2.07 2.32 -33.25
C ASN A 147 -2.91 1.11 -33.63
N PHE A 148 -2.33 -0.08 -33.46
CA PHE A 148 -2.93 -1.34 -33.85
C PHE A 148 -3.36 -2.12 -32.62
N LEU A 149 -4.51 -2.80 -32.72
CA LEU A 149 -5.01 -3.72 -31.72
C LEU A 149 -5.24 -5.07 -32.41
N TYR A 150 -4.49 -6.07 -31.97
CA TYR A 150 -4.64 -7.47 -32.36
C TYR A 150 -5.19 -8.24 -31.18
N CYS A 151 -6.18 -9.10 -31.40
CA CYS A 151 -6.73 -9.95 -30.36
C CYS A 151 -6.92 -11.38 -30.88
N GLU A 152 -6.53 -12.34 -30.05
CA GLU A 152 -6.75 -13.76 -30.27
C GLU A 152 -7.70 -14.28 -29.21
N PHE A 153 -8.83 -14.84 -29.65
CA PHE A 153 -9.81 -15.47 -28.78
C PHE A 153 -9.46 -16.95 -28.59
N THR A 154 -9.80 -17.52 -27.44
CA THR A 154 -9.62 -18.96 -27.18
C THR A 154 -10.42 -19.86 -28.13
N THR A 155 -11.41 -19.30 -28.84
CA THR A 155 -12.16 -19.97 -29.90
C THR A 155 -11.41 -20.04 -31.24
N GLY A 156 -10.24 -19.42 -31.35
CA GLY A 156 -9.46 -19.29 -32.59
C GLY A 156 -9.91 -18.14 -33.48
N LEU A 157 -10.91 -17.35 -33.06
CA LEU A 157 -11.24 -16.09 -33.74
C LEU A 157 -10.10 -15.09 -33.54
N VAL A 158 -9.67 -14.46 -34.64
CA VAL A 158 -8.68 -13.39 -34.62
C VAL A 158 -9.34 -12.10 -35.06
N THR A 159 -9.06 -11.01 -34.35
CA THR A 159 -9.49 -9.67 -34.74
C THR A 159 -8.31 -8.72 -34.82
N TYR A 160 -8.33 -7.86 -35.84
CA TYR A 160 -7.32 -6.87 -36.10
C TYR A 160 -7.94 -5.52 -36.41
N TYR A 161 -7.56 -4.50 -35.64
CA TYR A 161 -8.07 -3.13 -35.74
C TYR A 161 -6.95 -2.11 -35.87
N ASN A 162 -7.17 -1.12 -36.74
CA ASN A 162 -6.33 0.07 -36.82
C ASN A 162 -7.04 1.25 -36.15
N LEU A 163 -6.72 1.48 -34.88
CA LEU A 163 -7.34 2.50 -34.03
C LEU A 163 -6.99 3.95 -34.45
N ARG A 164 -6.11 4.15 -35.44
CA ARG A 164 -5.92 5.48 -36.06
C ARG A 164 -7.05 5.83 -37.01
N ILE A 165 -7.60 4.83 -37.70
CA ILE A 165 -8.63 4.99 -38.73
C ILE A 165 -10.01 4.70 -38.13
N ASP A 166 -10.09 3.68 -37.28
CA ASP A 166 -11.32 3.18 -36.67
C ASP A 166 -11.16 3.08 -35.14
N PRO A 167 -11.30 4.20 -34.41
CA PRO A 167 -11.15 4.23 -32.95
C PRO A 167 -12.18 3.39 -32.19
N PHE A 168 -13.27 3.02 -32.86
CA PHE A 168 -14.41 2.31 -32.26
C PHE A 168 -14.47 0.83 -32.65
N GLU A 169 -13.42 0.30 -33.28
CA GLU A 169 -13.26 -1.13 -33.56
C GLU A 169 -14.46 -1.70 -34.38
N THR A 170 -15.02 -0.89 -35.27
CA THR A 170 -16.23 -1.21 -36.04
C THR A 170 -16.02 -2.23 -37.15
N GLN A 171 -14.81 -2.29 -37.72
CA GLN A 171 -14.49 -3.22 -38.80
C GLN A 171 -13.27 -4.09 -38.47
N ASN A 172 -13.48 -5.41 -38.39
CA ASN A 172 -12.37 -6.36 -38.33
C ASN A 172 -11.63 -6.38 -39.67
N ARG A 173 -10.30 -6.21 -39.63
CA ARG A 173 -9.42 -6.18 -40.80
C ARG A 173 -8.54 -7.43 -40.91
N GLU A 174 -8.84 -8.47 -40.12
CA GLU A 174 -8.26 -9.79 -40.32
C GLU A 174 -8.70 -10.34 -41.68
N SER A 175 -7.72 -10.75 -42.51
CA SER A 175 -7.92 -11.16 -43.91
C SER A 175 -7.81 -12.66 -44.09
#